data_AF-A0A8K1CM02-F1
#
_entry.id   AF-A0A8K1CM02-F1
#
_cell.length_a   1.000
_cell.length_b   1.000
_cell.length_c   1.000
_cell.angle_alpha   90.00
_cell.angle_beta   90.00
_cell.angle_gamma   90.00
#
_symmetry.space_group_name_H-M   'P 1'
#
loop_
_entity.id
_entity.type
_entity.pdbx_description
1 polymer ?
#
loop_
_entity_poly.entity_id
_entity_poly.type
_entity_poly.pdbx_seq_one_letter_code
_entity_poly.pdbx_strand_id
1 'polypeptide(L)'
;MKIYDAIYGRFGLFGVESRYFEEIILFRESTETILQSYQAYRMSLYVPRIWLNRVFVALLVLYCWLTPLILVVFKSRPMPRRVLCLLCDAILDLSSSIGIPLILLLSYAGDYSSNLRGFSTYYWYDDVWFVNVLNEFQLILVVNWMDLFSRVVFYLGFLGCLESMKDLLRPRASGATKRVGPSPGSSFVGPTIDEVLPSVSPSGKSSTVPVPPPQATDSMIIRTITSIRTRYAPWTQRLKGLIHIGFVVWGFAVMILHLRAERHENLTQCLMQVRPWTANKPACALLIMDCHIDDVSGRVEDIMPQWDLADEATVTRILIRHCPQLHVPSKITAFRRLYAIKIYNSTIMQWNEDAALTNRYHSAFSSLLMIRTNFSDGQLPQGLLSNNIPQLLYDIEFQITNLRILPDDLDTKWLAGSYLYFENCQFDQFPSALHNMAPSQLSFAFNRFTTFPFQAFQIKGLKYFSVAGNPISTLSKSPYESVVDVGSIGYLYLLQTNISYLPQWIDPLIKRVTNHRPLYMRDMPFYKTRYEVTNRTRARFPELETVPLDELSFVMSLTADDLVTLDKKISCTFSDLFFYPYSHVDERYGLTEDS
;
A
#
# COMPACT_ATOMS: atom_id res chain seq x y z
N MET A 1 3.71 -40.08 0.61
CA MET A 1 5.14 -40.39 0.38
C MET A 1 5.42 -40.73 -1.09
N LYS A 2 4.85 -41.79 -1.68
CA LYS A 2 5.10 -42.16 -3.10
C LYS A 2 4.79 -41.07 -4.15
N ILE A 3 3.73 -40.28 -3.96
CA ILE A 3 3.38 -39.16 -4.87
C ILE A 3 4.35 -37.99 -4.70
N TYR A 4 4.77 -37.70 -3.47
CA TYR A 4 5.77 -36.65 -3.19
C TYR A 4 7.12 -37.00 -3.83
N ASP A 5 7.60 -38.23 -3.66
CA ASP A 5 8.87 -38.68 -4.26
C ASP A 5 8.81 -38.77 -5.79
N ALA A 6 7.64 -39.07 -6.37
CA ALA A 6 7.43 -39.06 -7.82
C ALA A 6 7.41 -37.65 -8.44
N ILE A 7 7.02 -36.64 -7.65
CA ILE A 7 6.93 -35.25 -8.11
C ILE A 7 8.22 -34.49 -7.80
N TYR A 8 8.72 -34.58 -6.56
CA TYR A 8 9.83 -33.78 -6.03
C TYR A 8 11.11 -34.56 -5.73
N GLY A 9 11.11 -35.90 -5.82
CA GLY A 9 12.33 -36.67 -5.62
C GLY A 9 13.36 -36.41 -6.72
N ARG A 10 14.63 -36.74 -6.46
CA ARG A 10 15.78 -36.56 -7.38
C ARG A 10 15.54 -36.98 -8.84
N PHE A 11 14.76 -38.03 -9.08
CA PHE A 11 14.35 -38.53 -10.42
C PHE A 11 12.89 -38.21 -10.79
N GLY A 12 12.14 -37.58 -9.88
CA GLY A 12 10.76 -37.16 -10.07
C GLY A 12 10.63 -36.02 -11.09
N LEU A 13 9.40 -35.61 -11.38
CA LEU A 13 9.11 -34.63 -12.45
C LEU A 13 9.93 -33.34 -12.31
N PHE A 14 10.00 -32.76 -11.11
CA PHE A 14 10.76 -31.55 -10.78
C PHE A 14 12.18 -31.83 -10.26
N GLY A 15 12.62 -33.09 -10.24
CA GLY A 15 13.93 -33.48 -9.72
C GLY A 15 15.09 -33.05 -10.61
N VAL A 16 16.28 -32.85 -10.01
CA VAL A 16 17.47 -32.36 -10.73
C VAL A 16 17.98 -33.36 -11.79
N GLU A 17 17.69 -34.65 -11.63
CA GLU A 17 18.01 -35.70 -12.61
C GLU A 17 16.80 -36.07 -13.49
N SER A 18 15.74 -35.27 -13.50
CA SER A 18 14.55 -35.45 -14.35
C SER A 18 14.89 -35.44 -15.84
N ARG A 19 14.10 -36.19 -16.60
CA ARG A 19 14.16 -36.22 -18.08
C ARG A 19 13.54 -34.97 -18.72
N TYR A 20 12.72 -34.23 -17.98
CA TYR A 20 12.04 -33.00 -18.42
C TYR A 20 12.64 -31.73 -17.78
N PHE A 21 13.81 -31.86 -17.15
CA PHE A 21 14.44 -30.79 -16.37
C PHE A 21 14.63 -29.51 -17.19
N GLU A 22 15.11 -29.62 -18.43
CA GLU A 22 15.33 -28.45 -19.29
C GLU A 22 14.02 -27.80 -19.73
N GLU A 23 12.97 -28.57 -20.01
CA GLU A 23 11.65 -28.07 -20.40
C GLU A 23 10.96 -27.35 -19.23
N ILE A 24 11.06 -27.91 -18.03
CA ILE A 24 10.45 -27.36 -16.82
C ILE A 24 11.14 -26.06 -16.41
N ILE A 25 12.48 -26.03 -16.44
CA ILE A 25 13.23 -24.81 -16.16
C ILE A 25 12.91 -23.74 -17.20
N LEU A 26 12.88 -24.08 -18.49
CA LEU A 26 12.57 -23.09 -19.52
C LEU A 26 11.18 -22.48 -19.37
N PHE A 27 10.18 -23.30 -19.01
CA PHE A 27 8.82 -22.82 -18.73
C PHE A 27 8.80 -21.89 -17.52
N ARG A 28 9.50 -22.28 -16.44
CA ARG A 28 9.62 -21.50 -15.23
C ARG A 28 10.30 -20.15 -15.49
N GLU A 29 11.47 -20.16 -16.11
CA GLU A 29 12.21 -18.96 -16.48
C GLU A 29 11.41 -18.02 -17.37
N SER A 30 10.63 -18.57 -18.31
CA SER A 30 9.74 -17.77 -19.15
C SER A 30 8.66 -17.07 -18.33
N THR A 31 8.04 -17.81 -17.40
CA THR A 31 6.98 -17.29 -16.53
C THR A 31 7.54 -16.22 -15.60
N GLU A 32 8.68 -16.49 -14.96
CA GLU A 32 9.35 -15.57 -14.04
C GLU A 32 9.84 -14.32 -14.76
N THR A 33 10.42 -14.44 -15.96
CA THR A 33 10.81 -13.29 -16.77
C THR A 33 9.63 -12.36 -17.06
N ILE A 34 8.47 -12.92 -17.44
CA ILE A 34 7.25 -12.12 -17.69
C ILE A 34 6.80 -11.40 -16.43
N LEU A 35 6.70 -12.12 -15.30
CA LEU A 35 6.22 -11.57 -14.04
C LEU A 35 7.20 -10.54 -13.46
N GLN A 36 8.52 -10.79 -13.52
CA GLN A 36 9.54 -9.84 -13.07
C GLN A 36 9.58 -8.61 -13.98
N SER A 37 9.33 -8.76 -15.29
CA SER A 37 9.20 -7.61 -16.20
C SER A 37 8.00 -6.74 -15.86
N TYR A 38 6.86 -7.37 -15.51
CA TYR A 38 5.70 -6.64 -15.01
C TYR A 38 6.01 -5.90 -13.70
N GLN A 39 6.68 -6.55 -12.75
CA GLN A 39 7.08 -5.89 -11.49
C GLN A 39 8.11 -4.78 -11.72
N ALA A 40 9.09 -4.96 -12.60
CA ALA A 40 10.06 -3.91 -12.97
C ALA A 40 9.38 -2.69 -13.60
N TYR A 41 8.38 -2.92 -14.47
CA TYR A 41 7.57 -1.84 -15.02
C TYR A 41 6.78 -1.10 -13.92
N ARG A 42 6.18 -1.83 -12.97
CA ARG A 42 5.51 -1.21 -11.81
C ARG A 42 6.49 -0.41 -10.96
N MET A 43 7.66 -0.95 -10.66
CA MET A 43 8.72 -0.23 -9.94
C MET A 43 9.05 1.09 -10.63
N SER A 44 9.18 1.10 -11.97
CA SER A 44 9.44 2.31 -12.75
C SER A 44 8.34 3.38 -12.66
N LEU A 45 7.08 2.95 -12.43
CA LEU A 45 5.91 3.82 -12.30
C LEU A 45 5.74 4.41 -10.90
N TYR A 46 6.01 3.62 -9.86
CA TYR A 46 5.69 3.99 -8.48
C TYR A 46 6.92 4.46 -7.71
N VAL A 47 8.08 3.81 -7.85
CA VAL A 47 9.23 4.05 -6.98
C VAL A 47 10.04 5.26 -7.47
N PRO A 48 10.14 6.33 -6.67
CA PRO A 48 10.97 7.49 -7.01
C PRO A 48 12.47 7.23 -6.80
N ARG A 49 12.81 6.24 -5.96
CA ARG A 49 14.20 5.87 -5.65
C ARG A 49 14.88 5.24 -6.87
N ILE A 50 15.61 6.07 -7.61
CA ILE A 50 16.31 5.70 -8.85
C ILE A 50 17.23 4.48 -8.64
N TRP A 51 18.00 4.45 -7.54
CA TRP A 51 18.92 3.34 -7.30
C TRP A 51 18.21 1.99 -7.14
N LEU A 52 17.00 1.97 -6.55
CA LEU A 52 16.25 0.74 -6.34
C LEU A 52 15.69 0.23 -7.67
N ASN A 53 15.21 1.14 -8.53
CA ASN A 53 14.81 0.82 -9.90
C ASN A 53 16.00 0.24 -10.71
N ARG A 54 17.18 0.86 -10.62
CA ARG A 54 18.40 0.37 -11.29
C ARG A 54 18.79 -1.03 -10.83
N VAL A 55 18.76 -1.28 -9.52
CA VAL A 55 19.06 -2.61 -8.96
C VAL A 55 18.04 -3.65 -9.46
N PHE A 56 16.75 -3.35 -9.42
CA PHE A 56 15.71 -4.27 -9.91
C PHE A 56 15.92 -4.59 -11.39
N VAL A 57 16.13 -3.57 -12.22
CA VAL A 57 16.36 -3.76 -13.66
C VAL A 57 17.65 -4.54 -13.93
N ALA A 58 18.73 -4.27 -13.20
CA ALA A 58 19.96 -5.03 -13.32
C ALA A 58 19.75 -6.50 -12.96
N LEU A 59 19.00 -6.81 -11.90
CA LEU A 59 18.64 -8.19 -11.54
C LEU A 59 17.85 -8.88 -12.66
N LEU A 60 16.85 -8.20 -13.25
CA LEU A 60 16.05 -8.75 -14.35
C LEU A 60 16.89 -8.98 -15.62
N VAL A 61 17.79 -8.05 -15.97
CA VAL A 61 18.68 -8.22 -17.12
C VAL A 61 19.65 -9.36 -16.89
N LEU A 62 20.25 -9.44 -15.69
CA LEU A 62 21.11 -10.55 -15.30
C LEU A 62 20.35 -11.88 -15.39
N TYR A 63 19.11 -11.92 -14.90
CA TYR A 63 18.24 -13.10 -14.99
C TYR A 63 18.05 -13.56 -16.45
N CYS A 64 17.75 -12.62 -17.36
CA CYS A 64 17.58 -12.91 -18.78
C CYS A 64 18.84 -13.48 -19.45
N TRP A 65 20.04 -13.13 -18.96
CA TRP A 65 21.30 -13.48 -19.61
C TRP A 65 22.02 -14.67 -18.96
N LEU A 66 21.79 -14.91 -17.67
CA LEU A 66 22.52 -15.92 -16.90
C LEU A 66 22.25 -17.34 -17.38
N THR A 67 20.99 -17.71 -17.63
CA THR A 67 20.72 -19.07 -18.11
C THR A 67 21.34 -19.35 -19.48
N PRO A 68 21.12 -18.53 -20.52
CA PRO A 68 21.79 -18.72 -21.80
C PRO A 68 23.32 -18.78 -21.67
N LEU A 69 23.92 -17.93 -20.84
CA LEU A 69 25.36 -17.92 -20.60
C LEU A 69 25.86 -19.23 -19.96
N ILE A 70 25.19 -19.71 -18.90
CA ILE A 70 25.53 -20.97 -18.22
C ILE A 70 25.43 -22.15 -19.19
N LEU A 71 24.39 -22.17 -20.03
CA LEU A 71 24.20 -23.22 -21.03
C LEU A 71 25.33 -23.25 -22.08
N VAL A 72 25.85 -22.08 -22.47
CA VAL A 72 26.98 -21.96 -23.41
C VAL A 72 28.29 -22.36 -22.75
N VAL A 73 28.61 -21.81 -21.56
CA VAL A 73 29.88 -22.02 -20.85
C VAL A 73 30.01 -23.47 -20.35
N PHE A 74 28.95 -24.05 -19.80
CA PHE A 74 28.95 -25.40 -19.25
C PHE A 74 28.34 -26.45 -20.17
N LYS A 75 28.31 -26.20 -21.50
CA LYS A 75 27.75 -27.10 -22.50
C LYS A 75 28.24 -28.55 -22.35
N SER A 76 29.53 -28.73 -22.02
CA SER A 76 30.18 -30.03 -21.88
C SER A 76 30.07 -30.65 -20.47
N ARG A 77 29.51 -29.95 -19.48
CA ARG A 77 29.45 -30.36 -18.07
C ARG A 77 28.01 -30.31 -17.53
N PRO A 78 27.23 -31.40 -17.63
CA PRO A 78 25.79 -31.37 -17.36
C PRO A 78 25.47 -31.12 -15.88
N MET A 79 26.20 -31.69 -14.92
CA MET A 79 25.89 -31.53 -13.49
C MET A 79 26.17 -30.10 -12.97
N PRO A 80 27.36 -29.50 -13.17
CA PRO A 80 27.59 -28.10 -12.77
C PRO A 80 26.61 -27.12 -13.41
N ARG A 81 26.25 -27.34 -14.67
CA ARG A 81 25.26 -26.53 -15.40
C ARG A 81 23.91 -26.48 -14.69
N ARG A 82 23.37 -27.65 -14.31
CA ARG A 82 22.07 -27.76 -13.63
C ARG A 82 22.08 -27.12 -12.25
N VAL A 83 23.15 -27.34 -11.48
CA VAL A 83 23.30 -26.76 -10.14
C VAL A 83 23.40 -25.23 -10.22
N LEU A 84 24.21 -24.71 -11.14
CA LEU A 84 24.42 -23.28 -11.27
C LEU A 84 23.17 -22.54 -11.76
N CYS A 85 22.41 -23.11 -12.70
CA CYS A 85 21.11 -22.55 -13.10
C CYS A 85 20.16 -22.44 -11.91
N LEU A 86 19.97 -23.53 -11.14
CA LEU A 86 19.09 -23.53 -9.97
C LEU A 86 19.54 -22.55 -8.88
N LEU A 87 20.86 -22.44 -8.64
CA LEU A 87 21.40 -21.53 -7.63
C LEU A 87 21.23 -20.06 -8.03
N CYS A 88 21.58 -19.70 -9.26
CA CYS A 88 21.42 -18.33 -9.76
C CYS A 88 19.95 -17.91 -9.77
N ASP A 89 19.08 -18.79 -10.26
CA ASP A 89 17.64 -18.62 -10.25
C ASP A 89 17.10 -18.35 -8.84
N ALA A 90 17.42 -19.22 -7.88
CA ALA A 90 16.99 -19.06 -6.48
C ALA A 90 17.48 -17.74 -5.84
N ILE A 91 18.72 -17.31 -6.12
CA ILE A 91 19.29 -16.07 -5.56
C ILE A 91 18.59 -14.84 -6.14
N LEU A 92 18.36 -14.81 -7.45
CA LEU A 92 17.75 -13.68 -8.14
C LEU A 92 16.26 -13.55 -7.79
N ASP A 93 15.54 -14.67 -7.71
CA ASP A 93 14.16 -14.71 -7.25
C ASP A 93 14.04 -14.21 -5.81
N LEU A 94 14.89 -14.69 -4.91
CA LEU A 94 14.92 -14.24 -3.51
C LEU A 94 15.19 -12.72 -3.43
N SER A 95 16.16 -12.25 -4.20
CA SER A 95 16.56 -10.84 -4.20
C SER A 95 15.44 -9.92 -4.70
N SER A 96 14.79 -10.29 -5.79
CA SER A 96 13.75 -9.47 -6.43
C SER A 96 12.39 -9.56 -5.71
N SER A 97 11.99 -10.74 -5.25
CA SER A 97 10.67 -10.97 -4.66
C SER A 97 10.59 -10.72 -3.15
N ILE A 98 11.69 -10.91 -2.41
CA ILE A 98 11.75 -10.70 -0.95
C ILE A 98 12.72 -9.57 -0.61
N GLY A 99 13.91 -9.56 -1.19
CA GLY A 99 14.97 -8.61 -0.85
C GLY A 99 14.52 -7.16 -1.03
N ILE A 100 13.97 -6.81 -2.19
CA ILE A 100 13.54 -5.44 -2.50
C ILE A 100 12.37 -4.97 -1.62
N PRO A 101 11.25 -5.72 -1.48
CA PRO A 101 10.19 -5.36 -0.54
C PRO A 101 10.66 -5.26 0.92
N LEU A 102 11.60 -6.11 1.34
CA LEU A 102 12.17 -6.07 2.69
C LEU A 102 13.01 -4.80 2.90
N ILE A 103 13.84 -4.42 1.93
CA ILE A 103 14.61 -3.16 1.97
C ILE A 103 13.66 -1.97 2.12
N LEU A 104 12.57 -1.92 1.33
CA LEU A 104 11.55 -0.88 1.44
C LEU A 104 10.90 -0.87 2.83
N LEU A 105 10.48 -2.03 3.33
CA LEU A 105 9.87 -2.15 4.65
C LEU A 105 10.81 -1.67 5.77
N LEU A 106 12.08 -2.06 5.72
CA LEU A 106 13.09 -1.65 6.69
C LEU A 106 13.36 -0.14 6.66
N SER A 107 13.19 0.51 5.50
CA SER A 107 13.34 1.96 5.39
C SER A 107 12.30 2.75 6.19
N TYR A 108 11.15 2.14 6.49
CA TYR A 108 10.07 2.74 7.30
C TYR A 108 10.03 2.24 8.75
N ALA A 109 10.88 1.27 9.11
CA ALA A 109 10.85 0.66 10.43
C ALA A 109 11.19 1.65 11.56
N GLY A 110 12.05 2.64 11.28
CA GLY A 110 12.42 3.69 12.23
C GLY A 110 11.31 4.72 12.49
N ASP A 111 10.43 4.95 11.50
CA ASP A 111 9.34 5.92 11.59
C ASP A 111 8.09 5.35 12.27
N TYR A 112 8.00 4.02 12.38
CA TYR A 112 6.85 3.33 12.95
C TYR A 112 6.85 3.40 14.48
N SER A 113 5.76 3.90 15.05
CA SER A 113 5.56 3.96 16.50
C SER A 113 4.74 2.77 16.99
N SER A 114 5.34 1.92 17.81
CA SER A 114 4.65 0.79 18.46
C SER A 114 3.53 1.24 19.40
N ASN A 115 3.68 2.40 20.04
CA ASN A 115 2.69 2.99 20.93
C ASN A 115 1.42 3.42 20.18
N LEU A 116 1.59 4.01 18.99
CA LEU A 116 0.48 4.46 18.14
C LEU A 116 -0.10 3.34 17.25
N ARG A 117 0.61 2.19 17.16
CA ARG A 117 0.35 1.13 16.18
C ARG A 117 0.28 1.66 14.75
N GLY A 118 1.15 2.62 14.44
CA GLY A 118 1.12 3.37 13.20
C GLY A 118 2.21 4.43 13.15
N PHE A 119 2.08 5.34 12.18
CA PHE A 119 2.99 6.47 12.02
C PHE A 119 2.45 7.70 12.75
N SER A 120 3.35 8.54 13.25
CA SER A 120 2.99 9.83 13.84
C SER A 120 2.19 10.69 12.85
N THR A 121 1.20 11.44 13.34
CA THR A 121 0.38 12.35 12.54
C THR A 121 1.22 13.33 11.71
N TYR A 122 2.36 13.75 12.27
CA TYR A 122 3.35 14.59 11.61
C TYR A 122 3.76 14.08 10.22
N TYR A 123 4.02 12.78 10.08
CA TYR A 123 4.48 12.19 8.83
C TYR A 123 3.39 12.22 7.75
N TRP A 124 2.13 12.06 8.14
CA TRP A 124 1.00 12.11 7.21
C TRP A 124 0.81 13.50 6.58
N TYR A 125 1.28 14.56 7.24
CA TYR A 125 1.26 15.93 6.71
C TYR A 125 2.54 16.34 5.95
N ASP A 126 3.60 15.54 6.00
CA ASP A 126 4.80 15.71 5.19
C ASP A 126 4.53 15.26 3.74
N ASP A 127 4.66 16.20 2.80
CA ASP A 127 4.30 15.98 1.40
C ASP A 127 5.17 14.92 0.71
N VAL A 128 6.47 14.86 1.02
CA VAL A 128 7.43 13.95 0.40
C VAL A 128 7.29 12.54 0.99
N TRP A 129 7.24 12.43 2.31
CA TRP A 129 7.05 11.17 3.00
C TRP A 129 5.73 10.52 2.60
N PHE A 130 4.65 11.31 2.53
CA PHE A 130 3.33 10.83 2.15
C PHE A 130 3.31 10.21 0.75
N VAL A 131 3.85 10.89 -0.26
CA VAL A 131 3.86 10.35 -1.63
C VAL A 131 4.80 9.15 -1.75
N ASN A 132 5.93 9.14 -1.05
CA ASN A 132 6.82 7.97 -0.99
C ASN A 132 6.05 6.76 -0.44
N VAL A 133 5.40 6.90 0.72
CA VAL A 133 4.63 5.83 1.36
C VAL A 133 3.51 5.34 0.45
N LEU A 134 2.69 6.24 -0.10
CA LEU A 134 1.58 5.87 -0.98
C LEU A 134 2.05 5.08 -2.20
N ASN A 135 3.17 5.47 -2.80
CA ASN A 135 3.69 4.80 -3.98
C ASN A 135 4.43 3.50 -3.64
N GLU A 136 5.32 3.50 -2.65
CA GLU A 136 6.13 2.34 -2.28
C GLU A 136 5.29 1.23 -1.63
N PHE A 137 4.21 1.59 -0.92
CA PHE A 137 3.29 0.60 -0.34
C PHE A 137 2.53 -0.19 -1.40
N GLN A 138 2.41 0.31 -2.63
CA GLN A 138 1.84 -0.45 -3.76
C GLN A 138 2.69 -1.68 -4.12
N LEU A 139 3.93 -1.74 -3.66
CA LEU A 139 4.88 -2.84 -3.89
C LEU A 139 5.05 -3.71 -2.65
N ILE A 140 4.91 -3.15 -1.46
CA ILE A 140 4.93 -3.94 -0.21
C ILE A 140 3.62 -4.70 -0.06
N LEU A 141 2.49 -4.00 -0.19
CA LEU A 141 1.15 -4.58 -0.04
C LEU A 141 0.67 -5.19 -1.36
N VAL A 142 -0.17 -6.21 -1.23
CA VAL A 142 -0.84 -6.83 -2.38
C VAL A 142 -2.01 -5.93 -2.80
N VAL A 143 -1.89 -5.29 -3.96
CA VAL A 143 -2.87 -4.29 -4.41
C VAL A 143 -3.87 -4.81 -5.45
N ASN A 144 -3.57 -5.91 -6.13
CA ASN A 144 -4.49 -6.55 -7.07
C ASN A 144 -4.20 -8.05 -7.26
N TRP A 145 -5.10 -8.75 -7.95
CA TRP A 145 -5.00 -10.19 -8.19
C TRP A 145 -3.77 -10.60 -9.00
N MET A 146 -3.35 -9.77 -9.97
CA MET A 146 -2.15 -10.05 -10.77
C MET A 146 -0.87 -9.94 -9.94
N ASP A 147 -0.82 -8.97 -9.02
CA ASP A 147 0.26 -8.82 -8.06
C ASP A 147 0.30 -10.03 -7.12
N LEU A 148 -0.84 -10.43 -6.54
CA LEU A 148 -0.93 -11.63 -5.70
C LEU A 148 -0.44 -12.88 -6.44
N PHE A 149 -0.97 -13.10 -7.65
CA PHE A 149 -0.60 -14.24 -8.48
C PHE A 149 0.91 -14.26 -8.75
N SER A 150 1.49 -13.12 -9.11
CA SER A 150 2.93 -13.03 -9.39
C SER A 150 3.78 -13.45 -8.18
N ARG A 151 3.43 -12.97 -6.98
CA ARG A 151 4.13 -13.30 -5.73
C ARG A 151 4.01 -14.77 -5.38
N VAL A 152 2.81 -15.35 -5.50
CA VAL A 152 2.58 -16.78 -5.24
C VAL A 152 3.43 -17.64 -6.17
N VAL A 153 3.50 -17.29 -7.46
CA VAL A 153 4.34 -18.02 -8.42
C VAL A 153 5.82 -17.96 -8.02
N PHE A 154 6.34 -16.78 -7.65
CA PHE A 154 7.73 -16.66 -7.19
C PHE A 154 8.01 -17.48 -5.93
N TYR A 155 7.12 -17.47 -4.94
CA TYR A 155 7.31 -18.25 -3.72
C TYR A 155 7.28 -19.77 -3.98
N LEU A 156 6.39 -20.24 -4.85
CA LEU A 156 6.33 -21.65 -5.23
C LEU A 156 7.54 -22.08 -6.06
N GLY A 157 8.00 -21.22 -6.99
CA GLY A 157 9.23 -21.42 -7.76
C GLY A 157 10.44 -21.55 -6.84
N PHE A 158 10.63 -20.59 -5.94
CA PHE A 158 11.70 -20.60 -4.94
C PHE A 158 11.68 -21.86 -4.07
N LEU A 159 10.52 -22.26 -3.56
CA LEU A 159 10.36 -23.49 -2.76
C LEU A 159 10.78 -24.73 -3.56
N GLY A 160 10.36 -24.82 -4.83
CA GLY A 160 10.76 -25.91 -5.73
C GLY A 160 12.28 -25.95 -5.96
N CYS A 161 12.92 -24.78 -6.07
CA CYS A 161 14.37 -24.63 -6.17
C CYS A 161 15.09 -25.14 -4.92
N LEU A 162 14.59 -24.80 -3.72
CA LEU A 162 15.16 -25.25 -2.44
C LEU A 162 15.05 -26.77 -2.25
N GLU A 163 13.90 -27.38 -2.56
CA GLU A 163 13.75 -28.84 -2.48
C GLU A 163 14.67 -29.55 -3.49
N SER A 164 14.84 -28.99 -4.69
CA SER A 164 15.77 -29.51 -5.70
C SER A 164 17.23 -29.44 -5.22
N MET A 165 17.63 -28.34 -4.57
CA MET A 165 18.97 -28.17 -3.99
C MET A 165 19.23 -29.13 -2.80
N LYS A 166 18.24 -29.35 -1.94
CA LYS A 166 18.32 -30.33 -0.84
C LYS A 166 18.61 -31.75 -1.34
N ASP A 167 18.00 -32.16 -2.45
CA ASP A 167 18.25 -33.48 -3.05
C ASP A 167 19.64 -33.61 -3.70
N LEU A 168 20.27 -32.50 -4.07
CA LEU A 168 21.67 -32.45 -4.52
C LEU A 168 22.66 -32.56 -3.35
N LEU A 169 22.33 -31.97 -2.20
CA LEU A 169 23.15 -31.99 -0.99
C LEU A 169 23.06 -33.30 -0.22
N ARG A 170 22.00 -34.10 -0.43
CA ARG A 170 21.90 -35.44 0.15
C ARG A 170 23.01 -36.34 -0.38
N PRO A 171 23.82 -36.98 0.50
CA PRO A 171 24.83 -37.94 0.09
C PRO A 171 24.18 -38.98 -0.81
N ARG A 172 24.84 -39.27 -1.94
CA ARG A 172 24.47 -40.41 -2.79
C ARG A 172 24.47 -41.61 -1.85
N ALA A 173 23.30 -42.21 -1.60
CA ALA A 173 23.28 -43.50 -0.94
C ALA A 173 24.13 -44.39 -1.83
N SER A 174 25.35 -44.67 -1.39
CA SER A 174 26.29 -45.56 -2.07
C SER A 174 25.49 -46.79 -2.37
N GLY A 175 25.25 -47.03 -3.66
CA GLY A 175 24.47 -48.18 -4.10
C GLY A 175 25.01 -49.38 -3.34
N ALA A 176 24.12 -50.05 -2.61
CA ALA A 176 24.41 -51.35 -2.06
C ALA A 176 25.03 -52.14 -3.21
N THR A 177 26.34 -52.38 -3.12
CA THR A 177 27.04 -53.34 -3.94
C THR A 177 26.16 -54.58 -3.94
N LYS A 178 25.64 -54.98 -5.10
CA LYS A 178 25.09 -56.32 -5.29
C LYS A 178 26.21 -57.28 -4.89
N ARG A 179 26.22 -57.69 -3.62
CA ARG A 179 27.00 -58.82 -3.15
C ARG A 179 26.41 -60.02 -3.89
N VAL A 180 27.20 -60.56 -4.81
CA VAL A 180 27.02 -61.91 -5.31
C VAL A 180 27.00 -62.81 -4.07
N GLY A 181 25.85 -63.42 -3.77
CA GLY A 181 25.72 -64.38 -2.69
C GLY A 181 26.50 -65.66 -3.03
N PRO A 182 27.27 -66.26 -2.09
CA PRO A 182 27.88 -67.55 -2.33
C PRO A 182 26.79 -68.64 -2.30
N SER A 183 26.82 -69.54 -3.28
CA SER A 183 26.01 -70.76 -3.27
C SER A 183 26.53 -71.70 -2.16
N PRO A 184 25.66 -72.35 -1.37
CA PRO A 184 26.08 -73.27 -0.33
C PRO A 184 26.54 -74.60 -0.93
N GLY A 185 27.55 -75.18 -0.28
CA GLY A 185 28.44 -76.19 -0.84
C GLY A 185 27.85 -77.58 -1.04
N SER A 186 28.56 -78.35 -1.85
CA SER A 186 28.65 -79.80 -1.70
C SER A 186 30.07 -80.23 -2.05
N SER A 187 30.85 -80.57 -1.03
CA SER A 187 32.07 -81.36 -1.16
C SER A 187 31.77 -82.74 -0.61
N PHE A 188 31.93 -83.80 -1.42
CA PHE A 188 32.82 -84.93 -1.13
C PHE A 188 32.76 -86.01 -2.25
N VAL A 189 33.93 -86.25 -2.84
CA VAL A 189 34.54 -87.53 -3.29
C VAL A 189 33.93 -88.31 -4.48
N GLY A 190 34.80 -88.62 -5.47
CA GLY A 190 34.56 -89.27 -6.78
C GLY A 190 34.65 -90.80 -6.76
N PRO A 191 35.34 -91.51 -7.68
CA PRO A 191 35.89 -91.21 -9.03
C PRO A 191 35.11 -92.00 -10.14
N THR A 192 35.31 -91.90 -11.47
CA THR A 192 36.36 -92.48 -12.36
C THR A 192 35.92 -92.21 -13.83
N ILE A 193 36.78 -91.71 -14.73
CA ILE A 193 37.49 -92.40 -15.85
C ILE A 193 36.75 -92.37 -17.22
N ASP A 194 37.48 -91.86 -18.23
CA ASP A 194 37.46 -92.08 -19.71
C ASP A 194 36.18 -91.71 -20.52
N GLU A 195 36.17 -91.34 -21.80
CA GLU A 195 37.15 -91.10 -22.88
C GLU A 195 36.34 -90.48 -24.07
N VAL A 196 37.01 -89.71 -24.93
CA VAL A 196 36.91 -89.75 -26.43
C VAL A 196 35.60 -89.32 -27.15
N LEU A 197 35.73 -88.22 -27.93
CA LEU A 197 34.95 -87.81 -29.13
C LEU A 197 34.95 -88.93 -30.22
N PRO A 198 34.05 -89.03 -31.26
CA PRO A 198 33.48 -87.89 -32.02
C PRO A 198 32.08 -88.11 -32.71
N SER A 199 31.56 -87.00 -33.27
CA SER A 199 30.86 -86.84 -34.58
C SER A 199 29.75 -87.78 -35.12
N VAL A 200 28.83 -87.13 -35.84
CA VAL A 200 28.02 -87.57 -37.01
C VAL A 200 26.53 -87.90 -36.77
N SER A 201 25.69 -87.15 -37.50
CA SER A 201 24.23 -87.25 -37.64
C SER A 201 23.80 -88.48 -38.46
N PRO A 202 22.53 -88.93 -38.41
CA PRO A 202 21.63 -88.57 -39.52
C PRO A 202 20.11 -88.49 -39.22
N SER A 203 19.46 -87.65 -40.04
CA SER A 203 18.08 -87.68 -40.59
C SER A 203 17.05 -88.72 -40.10
N GLY A 204 15.89 -88.21 -39.67
CA GLY A 204 14.59 -88.90 -39.71
C GLY A 204 13.42 -87.90 -39.59
N LYS A 205 12.51 -87.88 -40.57
CA LYS A 205 11.35 -86.95 -40.68
C LYS A 205 10.06 -87.53 -40.07
N SER A 206 9.15 -86.61 -39.72
CA SER A 206 7.69 -86.75 -39.43
C SER A 206 7.35 -87.11 -37.97
N SER A 207 6.45 -86.44 -37.22
CA SER A 207 5.26 -85.66 -37.56
C SER A 207 4.95 -84.56 -36.52
N THR A 208 4.17 -83.58 -36.96
CA THR A 208 3.63 -82.35 -36.36
C THR A 208 2.86 -82.44 -35.02
N VAL A 209 3.12 -81.46 -34.13
CA VAL A 209 2.13 -80.79 -33.24
C VAL A 209 2.53 -79.28 -33.17
N PRO A 210 1.62 -78.30 -33.30
CA PRO A 210 1.98 -76.89 -33.45
C PRO A 210 2.19 -76.18 -32.10
N VAL A 211 3.28 -75.40 -31.98
CA VAL A 211 3.49 -74.41 -30.92
C VAL A 211 3.58 -73.03 -31.57
N PRO A 212 2.81 -72.01 -31.15
CA PRO A 212 2.86 -70.68 -31.75
C PRO A 212 4.15 -69.93 -31.35
N PRO A 213 4.71 -69.09 -32.23
CA PRO A 213 5.90 -68.29 -31.91
C PRO A 213 5.54 -67.12 -30.96
N PRO A 214 6.47 -66.67 -30.09
CA PRO A 214 6.31 -65.41 -29.39
C PRO A 214 6.27 -64.26 -30.40
N GLN A 215 5.19 -63.49 -30.33
CA GLN A 215 4.93 -62.34 -31.19
C GLN A 215 5.98 -61.24 -31.01
N ALA A 216 6.56 -60.83 -32.12
CA ALA A 216 7.35 -59.62 -32.25
C ALA A 216 6.44 -58.38 -32.24
N THR A 217 5.98 -57.93 -31.06
CA THR A 217 5.13 -56.74 -30.92
C THR A 217 5.77 -55.62 -30.09
N ASP A 218 6.69 -55.93 -29.17
CA ASP A 218 7.37 -54.92 -28.35
C ASP A 218 8.42 -54.09 -29.11
N SER A 219 9.00 -54.62 -30.20
CA SER A 219 10.06 -53.91 -30.95
C SER A 219 9.51 -52.82 -31.88
N MET A 220 8.25 -52.92 -32.32
CA MET A 220 7.65 -52.01 -33.30
C MET A 220 7.04 -50.76 -32.64
N ILE A 221 6.46 -50.89 -31.44
CA ILE A 221 5.96 -49.75 -30.66
C ILE A 221 7.12 -48.90 -30.13
N ILE A 222 8.18 -49.53 -29.60
CA ILE A 222 9.41 -48.82 -29.19
C ILE A 222 10.05 -48.13 -30.39
N ARG A 223 10.16 -48.78 -31.57
CA ARG A 223 10.68 -48.14 -32.79
C ARG A 223 9.80 -46.98 -33.28
N THR A 224 8.48 -47.07 -33.19
CA THR A 224 7.56 -46.02 -33.64
C THR A 224 7.62 -44.80 -32.73
N ILE A 225 7.62 -44.99 -31.40
CA ILE A 225 7.84 -43.93 -30.40
C ILE A 225 9.24 -43.31 -30.55
N THR A 226 10.27 -44.12 -30.82
CA THR A 226 11.63 -43.64 -31.07
C THR A 226 11.73 -42.86 -32.39
N SER A 227 10.97 -43.23 -33.43
CA SER A 227 10.93 -42.55 -34.74
C SER A 227 10.13 -41.23 -34.74
N ILE A 228 9.14 -41.12 -33.86
CA ILE A 228 8.43 -39.88 -33.56
C ILE A 228 9.38 -38.97 -32.78
N ARG A 229 10.04 -39.49 -31.75
CA ARG A 229 11.03 -38.79 -30.94
C ARG A 229 12.21 -38.23 -31.73
N THR A 230 12.74 -38.96 -32.72
CA THR A 230 13.86 -38.47 -33.57
C THR A 230 13.44 -37.39 -34.56
N ARG A 231 12.17 -37.32 -34.97
CA ARG A 231 11.65 -36.25 -35.84
C ARG A 231 11.29 -34.98 -35.08
N TYR A 232 10.81 -35.07 -33.84
CA TYR A 232 10.45 -33.91 -33.02
C TYR A 232 11.63 -33.35 -32.17
N ALA A 233 12.65 -34.15 -31.85
CA ALA A 233 13.83 -33.71 -31.09
C ALA A 233 14.62 -32.53 -31.70
N PRO A 234 14.87 -32.43 -33.03
CA PRO A 234 15.55 -31.28 -33.59
C PRO A 234 14.67 -30.02 -33.55
N TRP A 235 13.36 -30.17 -33.67
CA TRP A 235 12.40 -29.08 -33.58
C TRP A 235 12.30 -28.50 -32.16
N THR A 236 12.25 -29.37 -31.14
CA THR A 236 12.23 -28.94 -29.74
C THR A 236 13.56 -28.29 -29.34
N GLN A 237 14.71 -28.79 -29.80
CA GLN A 237 16.01 -28.17 -29.52
C GLN A 237 16.18 -26.80 -30.20
N ARG A 238 15.68 -26.64 -31.45
CA ARG A 238 15.64 -25.33 -32.12
C ARG A 238 14.73 -24.35 -31.38
N LEU A 239 13.55 -24.79 -30.94
CA LEU A 239 12.61 -23.97 -30.19
C LEU A 239 13.21 -23.48 -28.86
N LYS A 240 13.88 -24.38 -28.10
CA LYS A 240 14.60 -24.00 -26.88
C LYS A 240 15.69 -22.94 -27.16
N GLY A 241 16.47 -23.15 -28.22
CA GLY A 241 17.48 -22.18 -28.66
C GLY A 241 16.88 -20.81 -29.00
N LEU A 242 15.74 -20.78 -29.70
CA LEU A 242 15.02 -19.54 -30.01
C LEU A 242 14.50 -18.84 -28.75
N ILE A 243 13.99 -19.58 -27.76
CA ILE A 243 13.52 -18.99 -26.50
C ILE A 243 14.68 -18.35 -25.73
N HIS A 244 15.84 -19.03 -25.63
CA HIS A 244 17.02 -18.45 -24.99
C HIS A 244 17.58 -17.22 -25.72
N ILE A 245 17.57 -17.21 -27.06
CA ILE A 245 17.87 -15.99 -27.84
C ILE A 245 16.86 -14.89 -27.50
N GLY A 246 15.58 -15.25 -27.38
CA GLY A 246 14.50 -14.37 -26.94
C GLY A 246 14.80 -13.72 -25.59
N PHE A 247 15.28 -14.47 -24.59
CA PHE A 247 15.68 -13.89 -23.30
C PHE A 247 16.81 -12.88 -23.44
N VAL A 248 17.85 -13.18 -24.22
CA VAL A 248 18.95 -12.24 -24.44
C VAL A 248 18.45 -10.94 -25.07
N VAL A 249 17.63 -11.04 -26.12
CA VAL A 249 17.01 -9.90 -26.79
C VAL A 249 16.11 -9.12 -25.83
N TRP A 250 15.32 -9.82 -25.00
CA TRP A 250 14.46 -9.19 -24.00
C TRP A 250 15.25 -8.42 -22.95
N GLY A 251 16.37 -8.97 -22.45
CA GLY A 251 17.27 -8.26 -21.53
C GLY A 251 17.81 -6.96 -22.14
N PHE A 252 18.19 -6.96 -23.42
CA PHE A 252 18.54 -5.72 -24.13
C PHE A 252 17.36 -4.76 -24.27
N ALA A 253 16.17 -5.26 -24.60
CA ALA A 253 14.97 -4.43 -24.72
C ALA A 253 14.63 -3.73 -23.40
N VAL A 254 14.61 -4.46 -22.28
CA VAL A 254 14.40 -3.91 -20.93
C VAL A 254 15.46 -2.88 -20.58
N MET A 255 16.74 -3.16 -20.84
CA MET A 255 17.83 -2.21 -20.58
C MET A 255 17.65 -0.92 -21.39
N ILE A 256 17.32 -1.02 -22.68
CA ILE A 256 17.10 0.13 -23.55
C ILE A 256 15.90 0.96 -23.07
N LEU A 257 14.79 0.31 -22.71
CA LEU A 257 13.60 0.97 -22.18
C LEU A 257 13.91 1.73 -20.88
N HIS A 258 14.66 1.10 -19.97
CA HIS A 258 15.07 1.73 -18.72
C HIS A 258 15.99 2.92 -18.95
N LEU A 259 17.02 2.76 -19.80
CA LEU A 259 17.93 3.86 -20.15
C LEU A 259 17.20 5.00 -20.86
N ARG A 260 16.21 4.72 -21.71
CA ARG A 260 15.37 5.74 -22.34
C ARG A 260 14.58 6.51 -21.28
N ALA A 261 13.94 5.82 -20.34
CA ALA A 261 13.21 6.47 -19.25
C ALA A 261 14.12 7.30 -18.34
N GLU A 262 15.38 6.87 -18.15
CA GLU A 262 16.35 7.61 -17.36
C GLU A 262 16.93 8.86 -18.04
N ARG A 263 16.72 9.03 -19.35
CA ARG A 263 17.18 10.22 -20.09
C ARG A 263 16.27 11.43 -19.91
N HIS A 264 15.05 11.25 -19.42
CA HIS A 264 14.17 12.38 -19.15
C HIS A 264 14.82 13.32 -18.13
N GLU A 265 14.78 14.62 -18.43
CA GLU A 265 15.37 15.66 -17.61
C GLU A 265 14.69 15.75 -16.25
N ASN A 266 15.43 16.25 -15.26
CA ASN A 266 14.86 16.48 -13.93
C ASN A 266 14.13 17.82 -13.92
N LEU A 267 12.83 17.79 -13.63
CA LEU A 267 12.02 19.00 -13.52
C LEU A 267 12.22 19.62 -12.14
N THR A 268 12.47 20.94 -12.08
CA THR A 268 12.59 21.67 -10.82
C THR A 268 11.27 21.72 -10.06
N GLN A 269 10.15 21.72 -10.79
CA GLN A 269 8.77 21.69 -10.28
C GLN A 269 8.33 20.28 -9.85
N CYS A 270 9.24 19.29 -9.89
CA CYS A 270 8.95 17.93 -9.48
C CYS A 270 9.77 17.55 -8.25
N LEU A 271 9.13 17.60 -7.08
CA LEU A 271 9.78 17.17 -5.83
C LEU A 271 10.02 15.66 -5.79
N MET A 272 9.24 14.89 -6.56
CA MET A 272 9.35 13.45 -6.60
C MET A 272 9.14 12.91 -8.00
N GLN A 273 10.25 12.67 -8.69
CA GLN A 273 10.23 12.20 -10.06
C GLN A 273 10.23 10.67 -10.13
N VAL A 274 9.40 10.14 -11.03
CA VAL A 274 9.36 8.71 -11.37
C VAL A 274 9.78 8.54 -12.83
N ARG A 275 10.14 7.31 -13.25
CA ARG A 275 10.71 7.08 -14.58
C ARG A 275 10.07 5.89 -15.29
N PRO A 276 8.78 5.99 -15.67
CA PRO A 276 8.07 4.93 -16.36
C PRO A 276 8.68 4.66 -17.74
N TRP A 277 8.78 3.39 -18.12
CA TRP A 277 9.37 3.00 -19.42
C TRP A 277 8.60 3.51 -20.64
N THR A 278 7.30 3.75 -20.49
CA THR A 278 6.40 4.18 -21.56
C THR A 278 6.16 5.69 -21.59
N ALA A 279 6.76 6.45 -20.66
CA ALA A 279 6.57 7.88 -20.57
C ALA A 279 7.27 8.61 -21.72
N ASN A 280 6.55 9.50 -22.39
CA ASN A 280 7.10 10.37 -23.43
C ASN A 280 7.47 11.76 -22.91
N LYS A 281 6.93 12.15 -21.74
CA LYS A 281 7.28 13.36 -20.99
C LYS A 281 7.95 12.98 -19.67
N PRO A 282 8.66 13.92 -19.02
CA PRO A 282 9.11 13.75 -17.65
C PRO A 282 7.93 13.44 -16.72
N ALA A 283 8.03 12.33 -15.99
CA ALA A 283 6.97 11.84 -15.12
C ALA A 283 7.18 12.29 -13.67
N CYS A 284 6.15 12.85 -13.06
CA CYS A 284 6.23 13.44 -11.73
C CYS A 284 5.12 12.92 -10.82
N ALA A 285 5.47 12.37 -9.66
CA ALA A 285 4.50 11.91 -8.67
C ALA A 285 4.04 13.03 -7.72
N LEU A 286 4.94 13.94 -7.36
CA LEU A 286 4.66 15.11 -6.50
C LEU A 286 5.03 16.39 -7.25
N LEU A 287 4.01 17.04 -7.83
CA LEU A 287 4.14 18.27 -8.59
C LEU A 287 3.98 19.47 -7.64
N ILE A 288 4.95 20.38 -7.65
CA ILE A 288 4.90 21.63 -6.88
C ILE A 288 4.73 22.84 -7.80
N MET A 289 3.87 23.76 -7.40
CA MET A 289 3.76 25.12 -7.92
C MET A 289 4.04 26.07 -6.75
N ASP A 290 5.20 26.72 -6.74
CA ASP A 290 5.58 27.67 -5.70
C ASP A 290 5.74 29.06 -6.32
N CYS A 291 4.68 29.85 -6.21
CA CYS A 291 4.61 31.15 -6.88
C CYS A 291 5.65 32.15 -6.35
N HIS A 292 6.14 31.98 -5.12
CA HIS A 292 7.19 32.83 -4.56
C HIS A 292 8.55 32.49 -5.16
N ILE A 293 8.91 31.21 -5.21
CA ILE A 293 10.18 30.75 -5.78
C ILE A 293 10.24 31.00 -7.29
N ASP A 294 9.12 30.80 -7.98
CA ASP A 294 9.02 30.94 -9.42
C ASP A 294 8.82 32.40 -9.88
N ASP A 295 8.71 33.36 -8.94
CA ASP A 295 8.44 34.79 -9.20
C ASP A 295 7.19 35.02 -10.09
N VAL A 296 6.08 34.37 -9.73
CA VAL A 296 4.81 34.43 -10.45
C VAL A 296 3.62 34.65 -9.50
N SER A 297 2.44 34.94 -10.07
CA SER A 297 1.26 35.29 -9.28
C SER A 297 0.30 34.12 -9.02
N GLY A 298 0.35 33.08 -9.87
CA GLY A 298 -0.55 31.93 -9.81
C GLY A 298 -1.72 32.01 -10.79
N ARG A 299 -1.62 32.86 -11.82
CA ARG A 299 -2.62 32.93 -12.90
C ARG A 299 -2.50 31.72 -13.81
N VAL A 300 -3.51 31.50 -14.64
CA VAL A 300 -3.53 30.40 -15.62
C VAL A 300 -2.30 30.46 -16.55
N GLU A 301 -1.88 31.66 -16.96
CA GLU A 301 -0.70 31.89 -17.80
C GLU A 301 0.61 31.49 -17.12
N ASP A 302 0.68 31.56 -15.79
CA ASP A 302 1.83 31.17 -14.98
C ASP A 302 1.86 29.64 -14.78
N ILE A 303 0.69 29.05 -14.51
CA ILE A 303 0.55 27.64 -14.11
C ILE A 303 0.63 26.68 -15.31
N MET A 304 -0.04 27.01 -16.42
CA MET A 304 -0.15 26.11 -17.56
C MET A 304 1.21 25.66 -18.13
N PRO A 305 2.18 26.56 -18.39
CA PRO A 305 3.47 26.16 -18.93
C PRO A 305 4.20 25.16 -18.03
N GLN A 306 4.10 25.33 -16.71
CA GLN A 306 4.75 24.41 -15.76
C GLN A 306 4.04 23.04 -15.73
N TRP A 307 2.71 23.04 -15.68
CA TRP A 307 1.93 21.81 -15.63
C TRP A 307 1.99 21.00 -16.93
N ASP A 308 2.21 21.64 -18.08
CA ASP A 308 2.34 20.97 -19.37
C ASP A 308 3.66 20.21 -19.56
N LEU A 309 4.70 20.54 -18.78
CA LEU A 309 5.99 19.84 -18.78
C LEU A 309 5.89 18.42 -18.21
N ALA A 310 5.02 18.21 -17.23
CA ALA A 310 4.88 16.93 -16.55
C ALA A 310 3.92 15.98 -17.30
N ASP A 311 4.19 14.67 -17.21
CA ASP A 311 3.26 13.63 -17.66
C ASP A 311 2.04 13.57 -16.71
N GLU A 312 0.89 13.95 -17.25
CA GLU A 312 -0.36 14.08 -16.51
C GLU A 312 -0.83 12.74 -15.91
N ALA A 313 -0.44 11.62 -16.53
CA ALA A 313 -0.81 10.28 -16.08
C ALA A 313 0.02 9.80 -14.88
N THR A 314 0.95 10.60 -14.36
CA THR A 314 1.88 10.19 -13.29
C THR A 314 1.73 11.00 -12.00
N VAL A 315 1.05 12.15 -12.07
CA VAL A 315 0.84 13.05 -10.93
C VAL A 315 -0.11 12.42 -9.91
N THR A 316 0.42 12.15 -8.72
CA THR A 316 -0.33 11.60 -7.58
C THR A 316 -0.70 12.68 -6.58
N ARG A 317 0.12 13.72 -6.41
CA ARG A 317 -0.19 14.84 -5.51
C ARG A 317 0.24 16.16 -6.14
N ILE A 318 -0.61 17.16 -6.01
CA ILE A 318 -0.32 18.55 -6.38
C ILE A 318 -0.17 19.38 -5.12
N LEU A 319 0.89 20.17 -5.08
CA LEU A 319 1.22 21.07 -3.99
C LEU A 319 1.32 22.49 -4.55
N ILE A 320 0.46 23.39 -4.06
CA ILE A 320 0.46 24.79 -4.48
C ILE A 320 0.83 25.65 -3.28
N ARG A 321 1.78 26.57 -3.46
CA ARG A 321 2.31 27.41 -2.38
C ARG A 321 2.45 28.86 -2.82
N HIS A 322 2.20 29.76 -1.86
CA HIS A 322 2.53 31.18 -1.97
C HIS A 322 1.94 31.88 -3.18
N CYS A 323 0.80 31.41 -3.69
CA CYS A 323 0.16 31.98 -4.88
C CYS A 323 -0.87 33.04 -4.47
N PRO A 324 -0.59 34.35 -4.62
CA PRO A 324 -1.50 35.42 -4.20
C PRO A 324 -2.72 35.58 -5.10
N GLN A 325 -2.69 35.06 -6.33
CA GLN A 325 -3.80 35.10 -7.28
C GLN A 325 -4.00 33.74 -7.95
N LEU A 326 -4.27 32.71 -7.15
CA LEU A 326 -4.41 31.34 -7.65
C LEU A 326 -5.69 31.19 -8.49
N HIS A 327 -5.50 30.89 -9.77
CA HIS A 327 -6.54 30.52 -10.72
C HIS A 327 -6.36 29.06 -11.11
N VAL A 328 -7.19 28.16 -10.57
CA VAL A 328 -7.08 26.72 -10.83
C VAL A 328 -7.53 26.42 -12.27
N PRO A 329 -6.63 25.95 -13.16
CA PRO A 329 -6.98 25.73 -14.57
C PRO A 329 -7.70 24.39 -14.77
N SER A 330 -8.51 24.30 -15.84
CA SER A 330 -9.20 23.06 -16.23
C SER A 330 -8.25 21.90 -16.57
N LYS A 331 -6.97 22.20 -16.82
CA LYS A 331 -5.88 21.22 -16.93
C LYS A 331 -5.83 20.25 -15.74
N ILE A 332 -6.32 20.63 -14.56
CA ILE A 332 -6.39 19.76 -13.39
C ILE A 332 -7.10 18.43 -13.68
N THR A 333 -8.11 18.45 -14.56
CA THR A 333 -8.89 17.27 -15.00
C THR A 333 -8.08 16.25 -15.79
N ALA A 334 -6.89 16.62 -16.28
CA ALA A 334 -5.97 15.70 -16.97
C ALA A 334 -5.23 14.77 -16.00
N PHE A 335 -5.09 15.14 -14.73
CA PHE A 335 -4.35 14.38 -13.72
C PHE A 335 -5.18 13.23 -13.15
N ARG A 336 -5.33 12.16 -13.94
CA ARG A 336 -6.25 11.06 -13.61
C ARG A 336 -5.86 10.21 -12.39
N ARG A 337 -4.62 10.32 -11.95
CA ARG A 337 -4.09 9.60 -10.78
C ARG A 337 -3.97 10.46 -9.54
N LEU A 338 -4.50 11.68 -9.59
CA LEU A 338 -4.45 12.62 -8.51
C LEU A 338 -5.16 12.03 -7.28
N TYR A 339 -4.38 11.86 -6.22
CA TYR A 339 -4.81 11.35 -4.93
C TYR A 339 -5.07 12.50 -3.95
N ALA A 340 -4.23 13.53 -3.96
CA ALA A 340 -4.36 14.65 -3.05
C ALA A 340 -3.97 15.99 -3.66
N ILE A 341 -4.61 17.05 -3.16
CA ILE A 341 -4.20 18.44 -3.39
C ILE A 341 -3.94 19.07 -2.03
N LYS A 342 -2.81 19.77 -1.92
CA LYS A 342 -2.50 20.63 -0.79
C LYS A 342 -2.22 22.05 -1.29
N ILE A 343 -2.96 23.02 -0.77
CA ILE A 343 -2.75 24.44 -1.03
C ILE A 343 -2.30 25.08 0.28
N TYR A 344 -1.16 25.77 0.24
CA TYR A 344 -0.57 26.42 1.41
C TYR A 344 -0.32 27.90 1.13
N ASN A 345 -0.71 28.76 2.07
CA ASN A 345 -0.44 30.20 2.04
C ASN A 345 -0.75 30.85 0.68
N SER A 346 -1.98 30.70 0.19
CA SER A 346 -2.39 31.12 -1.15
C SER A 346 -3.79 31.73 -1.15
N THR A 347 -4.13 32.52 -2.15
CA THR A 347 -5.48 33.09 -2.31
C THR A 347 -6.11 32.58 -3.59
N ILE A 348 -7.19 31.80 -3.45
CA ILE A 348 -7.98 31.27 -4.57
C ILE A 348 -8.92 32.36 -5.07
N MET A 349 -8.58 32.90 -6.24
CA MET A 349 -9.39 33.90 -6.93
C MET A 349 -10.38 33.22 -7.87
N GLN A 350 -9.99 32.13 -8.53
CA GLN A 350 -10.85 31.41 -9.46
C GLN A 350 -10.62 29.89 -9.35
N TRP A 351 -11.72 29.16 -9.22
CA TRP A 351 -11.75 27.71 -9.40
C TRP A 351 -13.15 27.33 -9.87
N ASN A 352 -13.29 27.33 -11.19
CA ASN A 352 -14.55 27.24 -11.90
C ASN A 352 -15.00 25.78 -12.09
N GLU A 353 -16.22 25.61 -12.62
CA GLU A 353 -16.84 24.30 -12.85
C GLU A 353 -16.10 23.43 -13.89
N ASP A 354 -15.46 24.04 -14.88
CA ASP A 354 -14.63 23.35 -15.89
C ASP A 354 -13.34 22.74 -15.30
N ALA A 355 -12.91 23.25 -14.15
CA ALA A 355 -11.81 22.73 -13.34
C ALA A 355 -12.31 21.93 -12.12
N ALA A 356 -13.56 21.47 -12.12
CA ALA A 356 -14.14 20.78 -10.98
C ALA A 356 -13.51 19.41 -10.71
N LEU A 357 -13.38 19.09 -9.43
CA LEU A 357 -13.00 17.75 -8.99
C LEU A 357 -14.21 16.83 -9.14
N THR A 358 -14.12 15.90 -10.09
CA THR A 358 -15.18 14.91 -10.32
C THR A 358 -14.65 13.48 -10.27
N ASN A 359 -15.51 12.52 -9.94
CA ASN A 359 -15.19 11.09 -9.94
C ASN A 359 -14.77 10.58 -11.32
N ARG A 360 -15.29 11.21 -12.39
CA ARG A 360 -14.94 10.85 -13.78
C ARG A 360 -13.46 11.05 -14.07
N TYR A 361 -12.90 12.16 -13.59
CA TYR A 361 -11.52 12.53 -13.86
C TYR A 361 -10.58 12.11 -12.72
N HIS A 362 -11.05 12.12 -11.47
CA HIS A 362 -10.23 11.92 -10.28
C HIS A 362 -10.78 10.79 -9.39
N SER A 363 -10.94 9.59 -9.94
CA SER A 363 -11.50 8.44 -9.20
C SER A 363 -10.65 7.96 -8.02
N ALA A 364 -9.38 8.33 -7.97
CA ALA A 364 -8.45 8.01 -6.88
C ALA A 364 -8.31 9.13 -5.85
N PHE A 365 -8.98 10.27 -6.04
CA PHE A 365 -8.81 11.46 -5.20
C PHE A 365 -9.43 11.25 -3.82
N SER A 366 -8.63 11.45 -2.79
CA SER A 366 -8.97 11.05 -1.42
C SER A 366 -8.76 12.12 -0.36
N SER A 367 -7.88 13.09 -0.59
CA SER A 367 -7.50 14.07 0.44
C SER A 367 -7.35 15.49 -0.14
N LEU A 368 -7.97 16.46 0.51
CA LEU A 368 -7.94 17.87 0.16
C LEU A 368 -7.52 18.70 1.37
N LEU A 369 -6.38 19.39 1.28
CA LEU A 369 -5.88 20.23 2.36
C LEU A 369 -5.73 21.68 1.91
N MET A 370 -6.36 22.58 2.64
CA MET A 370 -6.35 24.03 2.42
C MET A 370 -5.80 24.70 3.68
N ILE A 371 -4.53 25.10 3.64
CA ILE A 371 -3.84 25.65 4.81
C ILE A 371 -3.48 27.09 4.54
N ARG A 372 -3.83 28.02 5.44
CA ARG A 372 -3.57 29.45 5.24
C ARG A 372 -4.09 29.94 3.88
N THR A 373 -5.24 29.40 3.47
CA THR A 373 -5.81 29.62 2.14
C THR A 373 -6.99 30.58 2.24
N ASN A 374 -6.96 31.63 1.42
CA ASN A 374 -8.06 32.59 1.31
C ASN A 374 -8.94 32.27 0.10
N PHE A 375 -10.25 32.41 0.29
CA PHE A 375 -11.28 32.22 -0.70
C PHE A 375 -11.95 33.54 -1.03
N SER A 376 -12.28 33.74 -2.31
CA SER A 376 -13.15 34.83 -2.74
C SER A 376 -14.47 34.73 -2.00
N ASP A 377 -14.87 35.83 -1.34
CA ASP A 377 -16.08 35.91 -0.52
C ASP A 377 -16.21 34.85 0.58
N GLY A 378 -15.11 34.25 1.07
CA GLY A 378 -15.12 33.29 2.18
C GLY A 378 -16.10 32.13 2.00
N GLN A 379 -16.29 31.70 0.76
CA GLN A 379 -17.16 30.60 0.34
C GLN A 379 -16.36 29.53 -0.42
N LEU A 380 -16.89 28.32 -0.47
CA LEU A 380 -16.30 27.26 -1.29
C LEU A 380 -16.40 27.63 -2.79
N PRO A 381 -15.32 27.44 -3.56
CA PRO A 381 -15.35 27.68 -5.00
C PRO A 381 -16.14 26.59 -5.75
N GLN A 382 -16.64 26.94 -6.94
CA GLN A 382 -17.47 26.05 -7.77
C GLN A 382 -16.79 24.72 -8.11
N GLY A 383 -15.46 24.71 -8.30
CA GLY A 383 -14.72 23.49 -8.57
C GLY A 383 -14.76 22.43 -7.46
N LEU A 384 -15.19 22.79 -6.25
CA LEU A 384 -15.40 21.87 -5.12
C LEU A 384 -16.87 21.47 -4.91
N LEU A 385 -17.79 21.99 -5.74
CA LEU A 385 -19.24 21.84 -5.57
C LEU A 385 -19.89 21.00 -6.67
N SER A 386 -19.13 20.14 -7.34
CA SER A 386 -19.67 19.22 -8.34
C SER A 386 -20.60 18.19 -7.71
N ASN A 387 -21.72 17.91 -8.39
CA ASN A 387 -22.66 16.83 -8.02
C ASN A 387 -22.08 15.42 -8.23
N ASN A 388 -20.94 15.30 -8.90
CA ASN A 388 -20.25 14.03 -9.14
C ASN A 388 -18.85 14.04 -8.53
N ILE A 389 -18.75 14.39 -7.25
CA ILE A 389 -17.48 14.47 -6.52
C ILE A 389 -16.75 13.10 -6.48
N PRO A 390 -15.40 13.05 -6.37
CA PRO A 390 -14.68 11.79 -6.21
C PRO A 390 -15.20 10.93 -5.07
N GLN A 391 -15.44 9.64 -5.35
CA GLN A 391 -16.06 8.70 -4.40
C GLN A 391 -15.13 8.23 -3.28
N LEU A 392 -13.87 8.66 -3.29
CA LEU A 392 -12.88 8.38 -2.25
C LEU A 392 -12.51 9.64 -1.45
N LEU A 393 -13.10 10.81 -1.74
CA LEU A 393 -12.80 12.06 -1.03
C LEU A 393 -13.43 12.07 0.36
N TYR A 394 -12.71 11.50 1.32
CA TYR A 394 -13.11 11.44 2.72
C TYR A 394 -12.35 12.44 3.59
N ASP A 395 -11.12 12.80 3.24
CA ASP A 395 -10.29 13.65 4.08
C ASP A 395 -10.28 15.09 3.55
N ILE A 396 -10.96 16.00 4.26
CA ILE A 396 -11.14 17.39 3.83
C ILE A 396 -10.79 18.32 4.99
N GLU A 397 -9.71 19.09 4.80
CA GLU A 397 -9.15 19.95 5.81
C GLU A 397 -9.03 21.40 5.33
N PHE A 398 -9.65 22.32 6.06
CA PHE A 398 -9.50 23.77 5.97
C PHE A 398 -8.93 24.27 7.28
N GLN A 399 -7.70 24.75 7.22
CA GLN A 399 -6.87 25.11 8.36
C GLN A 399 -6.41 26.56 8.21
N ILE A 400 -6.81 27.44 9.12
CA ILE A 400 -6.49 28.88 9.05
C ILE A 400 -6.98 29.49 7.73
N THR A 401 -8.29 29.65 7.57
CA THR A 401 -8.88 30.19 6.32
C THR A 401 -9.88 31.30 6.60
N ASN A 402 -10.28 32.04 5.57
CA ASN A 402 -11.37 33.01 5.67
C ASN A 402 -12.76 32.39 5.36
N LEU A 403 -12.88 31.06 5.30
CA LEU A 403 -14.14 30.37 5.03
C LEU A 403 -15.13 30.61 6.18
N ARG A 404 -16.35 31.04 5.86
CA ARG A 404 -17.37 31.42 6.86
C ARG A 404 -18.73 30.74 6.67
N ILE A 405 -19.01 30.27 5.47
CA ILE A 405 -20.29 29.64 5.10
C ILE A 405 -20.04 28.42 4.23
N LEU A 406 -20.87 27.39 4.44
CA LEU A 406 -20.99 26.24 3.55
C LEU A 406 -22.35 26.31 2.85
N PRO A 407 -22.47 25.81 1.60
CA PRO A 407 -23.75 25.73 0.90
C PRO A 407 -24.77 24.85 1.65
N ASP A 408 -26.05 25.23 1.61
CA ASP A 408 -27.14 24.47 2.25
C ASP A 408 -27.35 23.09 1.63
N ASP A 409 -26.94 22.90 0.37
CA ASP A 409 -27.08 21.65 -0.39
C ASP A 409 -25.81 20.79 -0.38
N LEU A 410 -24.85 21.09 0.51
CA LEU A 410 -23.56 20.40 0.57
C LEU A 410 -23.71 18.89 0.83
N ASP A 411 -24.74 18.49 1.57
CA ASP A 411 -25.09 17.09 1.86
C ASP A 411 -25.45 16.28 0.61
N THR A 412 -25.87 16.95 -0.47
CA THR A 412 -26.13 16.32 -1.77
C THR A 412 -24.89 16.19 -2.65
N LYS A 413 -23.81 16.90 -2.29
CA LYS A 413 -22.58 17.03 -3.10
C LYS A 413 -21.42 16.25 -2.50
N TRP A 414 -21.19 16.37 -1.18
CA TRP A 414 -20.07 15.73 -0.49
C TRP A 414 -20.50 14.40 0.16
N LEU A 415 -19.52 13.53 0.43
CA LEU A 415 -19.80 12.16 0.87
C LEU A 415 -20.16 12.07 2.35
N ALA A 416 -21.09 11.17 2.67
CA ALA A 416 -21.38 10.83 4.05
C ALA A 416 -20.21 10.09 4.71
N GLY A 417 -19.97 10.38 5.99
CA GLY A 417 -18.88 9.79 6.76
C GLY A 417 -17.51 10.43 6.54
N SER A 418 -17.41 11.52 5.76
CA SER A 418 -16.16 12.28 5.60
C SER A 418 -15.60 12.83 6.93
N TYR A 419 -14.30 13.09 6.91
CA TYR A 419 -13.53 13.76 7.94
C TYR A 419 -13.41 15.22 7.52
N LEU A 420 -14.05 16.09 8.31
CA LEU A 420 -14.17 17.50 8.01
C LEU A 420 -13.50 18.31 9.11
N TYR A 421 -12.40 18.95 8.79
CA TYR A 421 -11.70 19.85 9.70
C TYR A 421 -11.83 21.27 9.17
N PHE A 422 -12.54 22.13 9.90
CA PHE A 422 -12.67 23.56 9.62
C PHE A 422 -12.07 24.33 10.79
N GLU A 423 -10.76 24.23 11.01
CA GLU A 423 -10.11 24.81 12.18
C GLU A 423 -9.55 26.20 11.87
N ASN A 424 -9.68 27.12 12.83
CA ASN A 424 -9.25 28.52 12.70
C ASN A 424 -9.81 29.18 11.42
N CYS A 425 -11.07 28.89 11.13
CA CYS A 425 -11.82 29.52 10.05
C CYS A 425 -12.61 30.73 10.59
N GLN A 426 -13.67 31.15 9.90
CA GLN A 426 -14.47 32.32 10.29
C GLN A 426 -15.95 31.97 10.54
N PHE A 427 -16.26 30.70 10.84
CA PHE A 427 -17.62 30.27 11.13
C PHE A 427 -18.11 30.83 12.47
N ASP A 428 -19.33 31.34 12.48
CA ASP A 428 -20.07 31.80 13.67
C ASP A 428 -21.43 31.11 13.82
N GLN A 429 -21.87 30.37 12.80
CA GLN A 429 -23.11 29.60 12.77
C GLN A 429 -22.85 28.17 12.28
N PHE A 430 -23.63 27.23 12.80
CA PHE A 430 -23.46 25.81 12.48
C PHE A 430 -24.13 25.51 11.13
N PRO A 431 -23.40 24.97 10.15
CA PRO A 431 -23.97 24.66 8.84
C PRO A 431 -24.96 23.47 8.92
N SER A 432 -26.22 23.72 8.60
CA SER A 432 -27.32 22.74 8.74
C SER A 432 -27.10 21.50 7.86
N ALA A 433 -26.51 21.66 6.67
CA ALA A 433 -26.17 20.59 5.74
C ALA A 433 -25.34 19.47 6.40
N LEU A 434 -24.48 19.81 7.38
CA LEU A 434 -23.64 18.82 8.06
C LEU A 434 -24.44 17.80 8.88
N HIS A 435 -25.66 18.12 9.28
CA HIS A 435 -26.53 17.18 9.98
C HIS A 435 -26.92 16.01 9.05
N ASN A 436 -27.35 16.32 7.83
CA ASN A 436 -27.73 15.33 6.82
C ASN A 436 -26.52 14.61 6.22
N MET A 437 -25.43 15.36 6.00
CA MET A 437 -24.18 14.81 5.47
C MET A 437 -23.59 13.74 6.39
N ALA A 438 -23.82 13.80 7.70
CA ALA A 438 -23.38 12.79 8.66
C ALA A 438 -21.87 12.47 8.60
N PRO A 439 -20.98 13.46 8.81
CA PRO A 439 -19.54 13.23 8.87
C PRO A 439 -19.15 12.31 10.04
N SER A 440 -18.06 11.55 9.86
CA SER A 440 -17.54 10.69 10.94
C SER A 440 -16.59 11.44 11.87
N GLN A 441 -15.91 12.47 11.36
CA GLN A 441 -15.09 13.38 12.15
C GLN A 441 -15.42 14.82 11.77
N LEU A 442 -15.59 15.67 12.78
CA LEU A 442 -15.89 17.08 12.59
C LEU A 442 -15.06 17.93 13.56
N SER A 443 -14.38 18.94 13.06
CA SER A 443 -13.72 19.93 13.89
C SER A 443 -14.10 21.33 13.44
N PHE A 444 -14.53 22.15 14.39
CA PHE A 444 -14.72 23.59 14.27
C PHE A 444 -13.82 24.34 15.24
N ALA A 445 -12.69 23.76 15.62
CA ALA A 445 -11.79 24.36 16.60
C ALA A 445 -11.36 25.79 16.19
N PHE A 446 -11.26 26.70 17.15
CA PHE A 446 -10.80 28.08 16.98
C PHE A 446 -11.58 28.91 15.95
N ASN A 447 -12.90 28.71 15.89
CA ASN A 447 -13.79 29.57 15.13
C ASN A 447 -14.42 30.64 16.04
N ARG A 448 -15.54 31.23 15.61
CA ARG A 448 -16.24 32.34 16.28
C ARG A 448 -17.56 31.90 16.91
N PHE A 449 -17.74 30.60 17.15
CA PHE A 449 -18.99 30.09 17.72
C PHE A 449 -19.16 30.53 19.18
N THR A 450 -20.29 31.15 19.49
CA THR A 450 -20.71 31.43 20.87
C THR A 450 -21.65 30.35 21.41
N THR A 451 -22.30 29.61 20.52
CA THR A 451 -23.18 28.49 20.83
C THR A 451 -23.21 27.50 19.67
N PHE A 452 -23.63 26.26 19.95
CA PHE A 452 -23.91 25.24 18.94
C PHE A 452 -25.35 24.76 19.11
N PRO A 453 -26.10 24.51 18.02
CA PRO A 453 -27.42 23.91 18.12
C PRO A 453 -27.32 22.48 18.66
N PHE A 454 -28.34 22.02 19.41
CA PHE A 454 -28.33 20.67 19.99
C PHE A 454 -28.17 19.57 18.92
N GLN A 455 -28.71 19.80 17.72
CA GLN A 455 -28.62 18.90 16.58
C GLN A 455 -27.17 18.64 16.11
N ALA A 456 -26.23 19.56 16.38
CA ALA A 456 -24.82 19.36 16.08
C ALA A 456 -24.21 18.22 16.90
N PHE A 457 -24.73 17.96 18.10
CA PHE A 457 -24.32 16.84 18.94
C PHE A 457 -25.03 15.53 18.58
N GLN A 458 -26.07 15.56 17.74
CA GLN A 458 -26.86 14.38 17.36
C GLN A 458 -26.55 13.85 15.96
N ILE A 459 -25.46 14.29 15.34
CA ILE A 459 -25.06 13.82 14.01
C ILE A 459 -24.78 12.32 14.06
N LYS A 460 -25.48 11.56 13.21
CA LYS A 460 -25.36 10.10 13.15
C LYS A 460 -23.96 9.70 12.70
N GLY A 461 -23.31 8.77 13.41
CA GLY A 461 -22.00 8.25 13.03
C GLY A 461 -20.81 9.18 13.32
N LEU A 462 -21.05 10.36 13.90
CA LEU A 462 -20.01 11.28 14.34
C LEU A 462 -19.24 10.66 15.50
N LYS A 463 -18.00 10.26 15.27
CA LYS A 463 -17.12 9.65 16.29
C LYS A 463 -16.24 10.69 16.97
N TYR A 464 -15.80 11.68 16.21
CA TYR A 464 -14.90 12.73 16.66
C TYR A 464 -15.57 14.08 16.49
N PHE A 465 -15.69 14.87 17.56
CA PHE A 465 -16.18 16.23 17.50
C PHE A 465 -15.31 17.19 18.32
N SER A 466 -14.80 18.25 17.68
CA SER A 466 -14.08 19.32 18.37
C SER A 466 -14.72 20.67 18.14
N VAL A 467 -14.90 21.40 19.25
CA VAL A 467 -15.31 22.81 19.27
C VAL A 467 -14.31 23.65 20.09
N ALA A 468 -13.10 23.13 20.29
CA ALA A 468 -12.07 23.73 21.11
C ALA A 468 -11.76 25.19 20.71
N GLY A 469 -11.35 26.03 21.65
CA GLY A 469 -10.91 27.41 21.39
C GLY A 469 -11.99 28.38 20.92
N ASN A 470 -13.26 27.96 20.86
CA ASN A 470 -14.38 28.86 20.57
C ASN A 470 -14.86 29.59 21.84
N PRO A 471 -15.40 30.82 21.71
CA PRO A 471 -15.94 31.59 22.84
C PRO A 471 -17.30 31.07 23.35
N ILE A 472 -17.43 29.75 23.51
CA ILE A 472 -18.64 29.08 23.99
C ILE A 472 -18.68 29.19 25.52
N SER A 473 -19.71 29.83 26.06
CA SER A 473 -19.94 29.92 27.50
C SER A 473 -20.86 28.82 28.03
N THR A 474 -21.75 28.30 27.18
CA THR A 474 -22.73 27.28 27.56
C THR A 474 -22.97 26.31 26.42
N LEU A 475 -23.22 25.06 26.77
CA LEU A 475 -23.70 24.06 25.82
C LEU A 475 -25.22 24.17 25.67
N SER A 476 -25.75 23.88 24.47
CA SER A 476 -27.19 23.96 24.19
C SER A 476 -28.01 23.09 25.13
N LYS A 477 -29.19 23.60 25.52
CA LYS A 477 -30.21 22.80 26.20
C LYS A 477 -30.75 21.72 25.25
N SER A 478 -31.07 20.56 25.81
CA SER A 478 -31.81 19.52 25.08
C SER A 478 -33.23 20.03 24.80
N PRO A 479 -33.75 19.90 23.57
CA PRO A 479 -35.16 20.20 23.28
C PRO A 479 -36.11 19.11 23.79
N TYR A 480 -35.58 18.01 24.33
CA TYR A 480 -36.36 16.86 24.82
C TYR A 480 -36.48 16.92 26.35
N GLU A 481 -37.67 16.59 26.86
CA GLU A 481 -37.95 16.50 28.31
C GLU A 481 -37.13 15.38 29.00
N SER A 482 -36.80 14.32 28.27
CA SER A 482 -35.98 13.21 28.77
C SER A 482 -34.53 13.34 28.31
N VAL A 483 -33.60 12.80 29.12
CA VAL A 483 -32.18 12.70 28.75
C VAL A 483 -32.05 11.82 27.51
N VAL A 484 -31.69 12.43 26.39
CA VAL A 484 -31.44 11.72 25.13
C VAL A 484 -29.95 11.42 25.00
N ASP A 485 -29.64 10.18 24.60
CA ASP A 485 -28.29 9.82 24.22
C ASP A 485 -27.90 10.53 22.91
N VAL A 486 -26.90 11.41 22.95
CA VAL A 486 -26.42 12.21 21.81
C VAL A 486 -25.66 11.38 20.76
N GLY A 487 -26.01 10.11 20.59
CA GLY A 487 -25.60 9.31 19.44
C GLY A 487 -24.14 8.86 19.47
N SER A 488 -23.47 8.81 18.32
CA SER A 488 -22.24 8.02 18.14
C SER A 488 -20.94 8.66 18.64
N ILE A 489 -20.99 9.82 19.31
CA ILE A 489 -19.79 10.57 19.72
C ILE A 489 -18.90 9.71 20.61
N GLY A 490 -17.71 9.40 20.10
CA GLY A 490 -16.65 8.69 20.82
C GLY A 490 -15.71 9.64 21.55
N TYR A 491 -15.44 10.80 20.95
CA TYR A 491 -14.53 11.82 21.46
C TYR A 491 -15.12 13.22 21.27
N LEU A 492 -15.29 13.96 22.36
CA LEU A 492 -15.75 15.34 22.38
C LEU A 492 -14.66 16.25 23.00
N TYR A 493 -14.21 17.24 22.23
CA TYR A 493 -13.17 18.18 22.62
C TYR A 493 -13.77 19.57 22.87
N LEU A 494 -13.71 19.99 24.14
CA LEU A 494 -14.20 21.27 24.63
C LEU A 494 -13.06 22.18 25.12
N LEU A 495 -11.81 21.83 24.81
CA LEU A 495 -10.61 22.52 25.28
C LEU A 495 -10.71 24.04 25.04
N GLN A 496 -10.21 24.87 25.97
CA GLN A 496 -10.15 26.33 25.81
C GLN A 496 -11.49 27.01 25.47
N THR A 497 -12.60 26.45 25.95
CA THR A 497 -13.92 27.10 25.94
C THR A 497 -14.19 27.80 27.26
N ASN A 498 -15.19 28.68 27.30
CA ASN A 498 -15.61 29.40 28.50
C ASN A 498 -16.75 28.68 29.26
N ILE A 499 -16.89 27.36 29.07
CA ILE A 499 -17.95 26.57 29.70
C ILE A 499 -17.64 26.36 31.19
N SER A 500 -18.57 26.77 32.05
CA SER A 500 -18.45 26.63 33.50
C SER A 500 -19.23 25.45 34.09
N TYR A 501 -20.26 24.97 33.39
CA TYR A 501 -21.05 23.80 33.80
C TYR A 501 -21.38 22.86 32.64
N LEU A 502 -21.68 21.61 32.97
CA LEU A 502 -22.06 20.58 32.01
C LEU A 502 -23.57 20.29 32.11
N PRO A 503 -24.31 20.26 30.99
CA PRO A 503 -25.73 19.94 31.00
C PRO A 503 -25.98 18.44 31.16
N GLN A 504 -27.18 18.07 31.63
CA GLN A 504 -27.57 16.70 31.94
C GLN A 504 -27.42 15.72 30.76
N TRP A 505 -27.60 16.18 29.53
CA TRP A 505 -27.48 15.32 28.33
C TRP A 505 -26.06 14.79 28.09
N ILE A 506 -25.03 15.32 28.75
CA ILE A 506 -23.66 14.77 28.71
C ILE A 506 -23.55 13.47 29.51
N ASP A 507 -24.45 13.23 30.46
CA ASP A 507 -24.36 12.09 31.38
C ASP A 507 -24.23 10.72 30.67
N PRO A 508 -25.02 10.41 29.62
CA PRO A 508 -24.84 9.19 28.84
C PRO A 508 -23.43 9.04 28.27
N LEU A 509 -22.81 10.11 27.76
CA LEU A 509 -21.44 10.07 27.23
C LEU A 509 -20.43 9.68 28.30
N ILE A 510 -20.53 10.27 29.50
CA ILE A 510 -19.61 9.99 30.62
C ILE A 510 -19.79 8.56 31.15
N LYS A 511 -21.04 8.09 31.22
CA LYS A 511 -21.38 6.77 31.75
C LYS A 511 -21.04 5.62 30.79
N ARG A 512 -20.76 5.89 29.51
CA ARG A 512 -20.35 4.85 28.56
C ARG A 512 -19.13 4.07 29.04
N VAL A 513 -19.19 2.75 28.85
CA VAL A 513 -18.08 1.84 29.11
C VAL A 513 -17.24 1.74 27.85
N THR A 514 -16.14 2.50 27.81
CA THR A 514 -15.22 2.57 26.67
C THR A 514 -13.78 2.39 27.12
N ASN A 515 -12.92 1.92 26.22
CA ASN A 515 -11.47 1.82 26.45
C ASN A 515 -10.75 3.18 26.30
N HIS A 516 -11.46 4.22 25.87
CA HIS A 516 -10.98 5.59 25.74
C HIS A 516 -11.75 6.55 26.66
N ARG A 517 -11.22 7.77 26.84
CA ARG A 517 -11.92 8.86 27.54
C ARG A 517 -12.80 9.61 26.53
N PRO A 518 -14.13 9.73 26.75
CA PRO A 518 -15.00 10.39 25.77
C PRO A 518 -14.93 11.91 25.77
N LEU A 519 -14.46 12.53 26.86
CA LEU A 519 -14.54 13.98 27.04
C LEU A 519 -13.16 14.58 27.34
N TYR A 520 -12.79 15.60 26.58
CA TYR A 520 -11.51 16.30 26.67
C TYR A 520 -11.74 17.76 27.04
N MET A 521 -11.30 18.13 28.23
CA MET A 521 -11.55 19.42 28.86
C MET A 521 -10.28 19.91 29.54
N ARG A 522 -9.66 20.94 28.96
CA ARG A 522 -8.47 21.62 29.47
C ARG A 522 -8.69 23.11 29.32
N ASP A 523 -8.16 23.89 30.26
CA ASP A 523 -8.20 25.35 30.20
C ASP A 523 -9.64 25.90 30.11
N MET A 524 -10.56 25.33 30.90
CA MET A 524 -11.96 25.74 30.98
C MET A 524 -12.31 26.17 32.41
N PRO A 525 -13.25 27.13 32.62
CA PRO A 525 -13.75 27.48 33.95
C PRO A 525 -14.23 26.25 34.75
N PHE A 526 -14.98 25.34 34.11
CA PHE A 526 -15.42 24.09 34.72
C PHE A 526 -14.25 23.28 35.32
N TYR A 527 -13.15 23.14 34.57
CA TYR A 527 -11.99 22.38 35.01
C TYR A 527 -11.30 23.03 36.21
N LYS A 528 -11.18 24.37 36.21
CA LYS A 528 -10.65 25.13 37.33
C LYS A 528 -11.49 24.93 38.59
N THR A 529 -12.82 25.07 38.49
CA THR A 529 -13.74 24.88 39.63
C THR A 529 -13.70 23.45 40.15
N ARG A 530 -13.64 22.46 39.25
CA ARG A 530 -13.46 21.05 39.62
C ARG A 530 -12.19 20.85 40.44
N TYR A 531 -11.07 21.41 39.99
CA TYR A 531 -9.80 21.33 40.72
C TYR A 531 -9.89 21.96 42.11
N GLU A 532 -10.56 23.12 42.24
CA GLU A 532 -10.80 23.78 43.53
C GLU A 532 -11.63 22.90 44.49
N VAL A 533 -12.65 22.21 43.99
CA VAL A 533 -13.49 21.27 44.76
C VAL A 533 -12.70 20.03 45.17
N THR A 534 -11.93 19.43 44.25
CA THR A 534 -11.08 18.27 44.54
C THR A 534 -10.05 18.58 45.63
N ASN A 535 -9.44 19.77 45.60
CA ASN A 535 -8.49 20.22 46.61
C ASN A 535 -9.15 20.80 47.87
N ARG A 536 -10.48 20.74 48.00
CA ARG A 536 -11.25 21.24 49.16
C ARG A 536 -11.07 22.73 49.44
N THR A 537 -10.58 23.49 48.46
CA THR A 537 -10.52 24.97 48.51
C THR A 537 -11.89 25.61 48.24
N ARG A 538 -12.79 24.85 47.62
CA ARG A 538 -14.20 25.19 47.40
C ARG A 538 -15.07 23.99 47.81
N ALA A 539 -16.24 24.26 48.39
CA ALA A 539 -17.14 23.20 48.86
C ALA A 539 -17.92 22.50 47.72
N ARG A 540 -18.40 23.26 46.74
CA ARG A 540 -19.26 22.78 45.63
C ARG A 540 -19.16 23.69 44.41
N PHE A 541 -19.68 23.24 43.27
CA PHE A 541 -19.80 24.07 42.07
C PHE A 541 -20.78 25.23 42.30
N PRO A 542 -20.45 26.48 41.91
CA PRO A 542 -21.34 27.65 42.04
C PRO A 542 -22.69 27.47 41.34
N GLU A 543 -22.69 26.80 40.19
CA GLU A 543 -23.86 26.66 39.33
C GLU A 543 -24.98 25.83 39.95
N LEU A 544 -24.70 25.05 41.00
CA LEU A 544 -25.71 24.36 41.80
C LEU A 544 -26.68 25.33 42.51
N GLU A 545 -26.32 26.61 42.65
CA GLU A 545 -27.17 27.63 43.29
C GLU A 545 -27.99 28.41 42.25
N THR A 546 -27.56 28.42 40.99
CA THR A 546 -28.13 29.29 39.94
C THR A 546 -28.83 28.53 38.82
N VAL A 547 -28.52 27.25 38.63
CA VAL A 547 -29.06 26.40 37.56
C VAL A 547 -29.89 25.26 38.16
N PRO A 548 -31.08 24.95 37.62
CA PRO A 548 -31.89 23.82 38.06
C PRO A 548 -31.12 22.49 38.02
N LEU A 549 -31.31 21.64 39.03
CA LEU A 549 -30.53 20.41 39.21
C LEU A 549 -30.77 19.38 38.09
N ASP A 550 -31.97 19.37 37.55
CA ASP A 550 -32.39 18.55 36.40
C ASP A 550 -31.73 18.99 35.08
N GLU A 551 -31.24 20.23 34.99
CA GLU A 551 -30.47 20.69 33.83
C GLU A 551 -28.97 20.38 33.94
N LEU A 552 -28.46 20.07 35.12
CA LEU A 552 -27.04 19.84 35.39
C LEU A 552 -26.65 18.37 35.27
N SER A 553 -25.44 18.12 34.78
CA SER A 553 -24.81 16.79 34.82
C SER A 553 -24.62 16.32 36.26
N PHE A 554 -24.73 15.01 36.50
CA PHE A 554 -24.44 14.42 37.82
C PHE A 554 -23.04 14.80 38.34
N VAL A 555 -22.09 15.07 37.43
CA VAL A 555 -20.72 15.48 37.75
C VAL A 555 -20.70 16.76 38.58
N MET A 556 -21.65 17.66 38.37
CA MET A 556 -21.74 18.94 39.08
C MET A 556 -22.06 18.74 40.57
N SER A 557 -22.64 17.60 40.95
CA SER A 557 -23.00 17.25 42.33
C SER A 557 -22.01 16.32 43.05
N LEU A 558 -20.93 15.89 42.38
CA LEU A 558 -19.98 14.93 42.93
C LEU A 558 -19.13 15.50 44.07
N THR A 559 -18.75 14.63 45.00
CA THR A 559 -17.82 14.97 46.08
C THR A 559 -16.37 15.00 45.59
N ALA A 560 -15.46 15.53 46.41
CA ALA A 560 -14.02 15.57 46.07
C ALA A 560 -13.46 14.18 45.71
N ASP A 561 -13.83 13.14 46.46
CA ASP A 561 -13.30 11.78 46.28
C ASP A 561 -13.87 11.11 45.01
N ASP A 562 -15.13 11.38 44.67
CA ASP A 562 -15.76 10.91 43.43
C ASP A 562 -15.15 11.58 42.19
N LEU A 563 -14.83 12.88 42.30
CA LEU A 563 -14.21 13.65 41.23
C LEU A 563 -12.81 13.15 40.87
N VAL A 564 -12.05 12.59 41.82
CA VAL A 564 -10.77 11.92 41.53
C VAL A 564 -10.99 10.67 40.69
N THR A 565 -12.05 9.91 40.98
CA THR A 565 -12.39 8.69 40.22
C THR A 565 -12.81 9.01 38.78
N LEU A 566 -13.35 10.21 38.54
CA LEU A 566 -13.75 10.71 37.22
C LEU A 566 -12.58 10.97 36.26
N ASP A 567 -11.33 11.06 36.74
CA ASP A 567 -10.15 11.22 35.86
C ASP A 567 -9.93 10.06 34.91
N LYS A 568 -10.51 8.89 35.20
CA LYS A 568 -10.50 7.76 34.25
C LYS A 568 -11.44 7.96 33.06
N LYS A 569 -12.40 8.89 33.16
CA LYS A 569 -13.42 9.18 32.15
C LYS A 569 -13.19 10.49 31.42
N ILE A 570 -12.52 11.45 32.04
CA ILE A 570 -12.28 12.79 31.47
C ILE A 570 -10.79 13.00 31.30
N SER A 571 -10.38 13.50 30.13
CA SER A 571 -9.00 13.87 29.85
C SER A 571 -8.79 15.36 30.05
N CYS A 572 -7.80 15.73 30.84
CA CYS A 572 -7.46 17.12 31.13
C CYS A 572 -6.02 17.49 30.71
N THR A 573 -5.28 16.54 30.14
CA THR A 573 -3.85 16.65 29.85
C THR A 573 -3.52 16.54 28.36
N PHE A 574 -4.52 16.67 27.49
CA PHE A 574 -4.31 16.57 26.05
C PHE A 574 -3.49 17.77 25.56
N SER A 575 -2.35 17.49 24.92
CA SER A 575 -1.39 18.51 24.52
C SER A 575 -1.83 19.28 23.28
N ASP A 576 -2.46 18.59 22.34
CA ASP A 576 -2.61 19.10 20.98
C ASP A 576 -3.98 19.76 20.82
N LEU A 577 -3.98 21.04 20.47
CA LEU A 577 -5.21 21.82 20.24
C LEU A 577 -5.74 21.66 18.81
N PHE A 578 -4.86 21.26 17.91
CA PHE A 578 -5.07 21.15 16.48
C PHE A 578 -4.49 19.82 15.99
N PHE A 579 -5.12 19.19 15.00
CA PHE A 579 -4.53 18.00 14.36
C PHE A 579 -3.42 18.37 13.40
N TYR A 580 -3.56 19.52 12.76
CA TYR A 580 -2.58 20.00 11.81
C TYR A 580 -1.34 20.57 12.52
N PRO A 581 -0.11 20.10 12.23
CA PRO A 581 1.11 20.52 12.92
C PRO A 581 1.62 21.88 12.38
N TYR A 582 0.92 22.97 12.71
CA TYR A 582 1.19 24.31 12.18
C TYR A 582 2.64 24.76 12.33
N SER A 583 3.20 24.71 13.54
CA SER A 583 4.55 25.20 13.81
C SER A 583 5.60 24.56 12.92
N HIS A 584 5.48 23.24 12.71
CA HIS A 584 6.40 22.53 11.85
C HIS A 584 6.26 22.91 10.37
N VAL A 585 5.02 23.00 9.90
CA VAL A 585 4.74 23.33 8.50
C VAL A 585 5.16 24.75 8.19
N ASP A 586 4.91 25.69 9.10
CA ASP A 586 5.31 27.09 8.97
C ASP A 586 6.82 27.27 9.08
N GLU A 587 7.52 26.54 9.96
CA GLU A 587 8.98 26.56 10.01
C GLU A 587 9.62 26.07 8.70
N ARG A 588 8.99 25.07 8.06
CA ARG A 588 9.55 24.42 6.88
C ARG A 588 9.17 25.10 5.56
N TYR A 589 7.98 25.70 5.50
CA TYR A 589 7.39 26.20 4.26
C TYR A 589 6.85 27.63 4.39
N GLY A 590 6.90 28.24 5.57
CA GLY A 590 6.54 29.64 5.73
C GLY A 590 7.54 30.56 5.01
N LEU A 591 7.05 31.72 4.58
CA LEU A 591 7.92 32.82 4.20
C LEU A 591 8.40 33.49 5.50
N THR A 592 9.70 33.50 5.75
CA THR A 592 10.29 34.20 6.90
C THR A 592 10.66 35.62 6.49
N GLU A 593 10.92 36.52 7.44
CA GLU A 593 11.29 37.92 7.11
C GLU A 593 12.58 38.04 6.26
N ASP A 594 13.35 36.96 6.13
CA ASP A 594 14.57 36.85 5.31
C ASP A 594 14.35 36.14 3.94
N SER A 595 13.13 35.68 3.61
CA SER A 595 12.83 34.92 2.39
C SER A 595 12.22 35.76 1.28
#